data_AF-A0A5S4T5N5-F1
#
_entry.id   AF-A0A5S4T5N5-F1
#
_cell.length_a   1.000
_cell.length_b   1.000
_cell.length_c   1.000
_cell.angle_alpha   90.00
_cell.angle_beta   90.00
_cell.angle_gamma   90.00
#
_symmetry.space_group_name_H-M   'P 1'
#
loop_
_entity.id
_entity.type
_entity.pdbx_description
1 polymer ?
#
loop_
_entity_poly.entity_id
_entity_poly.type
_entity_poly.pdbx_seq_one_letter_code
_entity_poly.pdbx_strand_id
1 'polypeptide(L)'
;MTRFLKQKPITIFFLLLTALVFMAMQLVYGSQATSSQAIYQFGGMYGLAVKAFPNQMWRLVTPIFVHIGWGHFFVNALTLYFVGQMAEEIWGSHRFLLLYVFSGVMGNAFTMWLTPETVAAGAST
;
A
#
# COMPACT_ATOMS: atom_id res chain seq x y z
N MET A 1 2.29 24.35 -11.90
CA MET A 1 1.70 23.26 -11.08
C MET A 1 0.81 22.32 -11.89
N THR A 2 -0.11 22.82 -12.73
CA THR A 2 -1.07 22.00 -13.52
C THR A 2 -0.45 21.08 -14.59
N ARG A 3 0.71 21.42 -15.15
CA ARG A 3 1.40 20.58 -16.15
C ARG A 3 2.03 19.31 -15.54
N PHE A 4 2.50 19.39 -14.29
CA PHE A 4 3.10 18.26 -13.58
C PHE A 4 2.05 17.21 -13.19
N LEU A 5 0.89 17.66 -12.66
CA LEU A 5 -0.27 16.80 -12.38
C LEU A 5 -0.79 16.08 -13.63
N LYS A 6 -0.68 16.71 -14.81
CA LYS A 6 -1.14 16.13 -16.08
C LYS A 6 -0.19 15.05 -16.65
N GLN A 7 1.06 14.97 -16.21
CA GLN A 7 2.05 14.05 -16.80
C GLN A 7 2.18 12.73 -16.03
N LYS A 8 1.92 12.74 -14.71
CA LYS A 8 2.09 11.60 -13.80
C LYS A 8 0.88 11.35 -12.90
N PRO A 9 -0.33 11.27 -13.48
CA PRO A 9 -1.56 11.22 -12.68
C PRO A 9 -1.62 10.03 -11.72
N ILE A 10 -1.11 8.86 -12.11
CA ILE A 10 -1.25 7.64 -11.32
C ILE A 10 -0.26 7.61 -10.16
N THR A 11 0.97 8.06 -10.37
CA THR A 11 1.95 8.18 -9.28
C THR A 11 1.45 9.13 -8.19
N ILE A 12 0.91 10.27 -8.60
CA ILE A 12 0.37 11.27 -7.68
C ILE A 12 -0.89 10.74 -6.98
N PHE A 13 -1.76 10.04 -7.71
CA PHE A 13 -2.92 9.36 -7.12
C PHE A 13 -2.50 8.39 -6.00
N PHE A 14 -1.54 7.50 -6.25
CA PHE A 14 -1.08 6.56 -5.23
C PHE A 14 -0.38 7.24 -4.05
N LEU A 15 0.42 8.29 -4.29
CA LEU A 15 1.03 9.06 -3.21
C LEU A 15 -0.02 9.70 -2.32
N LEU A 16 -1.01 10.36 -2.90
CA LEU A 16 -2.08 11.02 -2.15
C LEU A 16 -2.94 10.02 -1.40
N LEU A 17 -3.33 8.91 -2.03
CA LEU A 17 -4.10 7.85 -1.40
C LEU A 17 -3.34 7.23 -0.22
N THR A 18 -2.06 6.88 -0.42
CA THR A 18 -1.22 6.31 0.62
C THR A 18 -1.00 7.29 1.77
N ALA A 19 -0.73 8.56 1.47
CA ALA A 19 -0.59 9.59 2.50
C ALA A 19 -1.89 9.79 3.28
N LEU A 20 -3.04 9.80 2.61
CA LEU A 20 -4.35 9.94 3.27
C LEU A 20 -4.61 8.76 4.20
N VAL A 21 -4.41 7.53 3.75
CA VAL A 21 -4.60 6.31 4.57
C VAL A 21 -3.65 6.33 5.77
N PHE A 22 -2.39 6.67 5.55
CA PHE A 22 -1.40 6.75 6.62
C PHE A 22 -1.75 7.82 7.66
N MET A 23 -2.14 9.03 7.22
CA MET A 23 -2.53 10.11 8.14
C MET A 23 -3.83 9.77 8.88
N ALA A 24 -4.81 9.15 8.22
CA ALA A 24 -6.02 8.67 8.89
C ALA A 24 -5.68 7.64 9.98
N MET A 25 -4.73 6.74 9.71
CA MET A 25 -4.25 5.77 10.70
C MET A 25 -3.59 6.45 11.91
N GLN A 26 -2.75 7.46 11.68
CA GLN A 26 -2.13 8.24 12.77
C GLN A 26 -3.19 8.99 13.61
N LEU A 27 -4.23 9.53 12.96
CA LEU A 27 -5.30 10.25 13.67
C LEU A 27 -6.17 9.32 14.53
N VAL A 28 -6.47 8.12 14.05
CA VAL A 28 -7.33 7.16 14.76
C VAL A 28 -6.59 6.46 15.90
N TYR A 29 -5.33 6.07 15.68
CA TYR A 29 -4.57 5.24 16.64
C TYR A 29 -3.49 5.97 17.42
N GLY A 30 -3.09 7.18 16.98
CA GLY A 30 -2.04 7.96 17.62
C GLY A 30 -0.74 7.17 17.77
N SER A 31 -0.22 7.09 18.99
CA SER A 31 1.00 6.35 19.32
C SER A 31 0.91 4.84 19.04
N GLN A 32 -0.30 4.28 18.94
CA GLN A 32 -0.53 2.86 18.67
C GLN A 32 -0.64 2.53 17.18
N ALA A 33 -0.42 3.49 16.29
CA ALA A 33 -0.51 3.29 14.84
C ALA A 33 0.52 2.28 14.30
N THR A 34 1.58 1.97 15.06
CA THR A 34 2.55 0.92 14.68
C THR A 34 2.19 -0.46 15.19
N SER A 35 1.12 -0.60 15.98
CA SER A 35 0.69 -1.89 16.53
C SER A 35 0.07 -2.81 15.47
N SER A 36 0.28 -4.12 15.60
CA SER A 36 -0.33 -5.12 14.72
C SER A 36 -1.85 -5.03 14.68
N GLN A 37 -2.49 -4.64 15.79
CA GLN A 37 -3.93 -4.42 15.85
C GLN A 37 -4.36 -3.24 14.98
N ALA A 38 -3.67 -2.09 15.08
CA ALA A 38 -3.98 -0.93 14.25
C ALA A 38 -3.81 -1.26 12.76
N ILE A 39 -2.71 -1.91 12.40
CA ILE A 39 -2.42 -2.33 11.03
C ILE A 39 -3.52 -3.27 10.50
N TYR A 40 -3.88 -4.30 11.27
CA TYR A 40 -4.93 -5.23 10.90
C TYR A 40 -6.29 -4.53 10.72
N GLN A 41 -6.67 -3.63 11.63
CA GLN A 41 -7.95 -2.92 11.55
C GLN A 41 -7.99 -1.91 10.40
N PHE A 42 -6.86 -1.29 10.04
CA PHE A 42 -6.76 -0.41 8.86
C PHE A 42 -6.66 -1.13 7.51
N GLY A 43 -6.69 -2.47 7.52
CA GLY A 43 -6.70 -3.26 6.30
C GLY A 43 -5.36 -3.86 5.89
N GLY A 44 -4.43 -4.00 6.82
CA GLY A 44 -3.23 -4.80 6.63
C GLY A 44 -3.54 -6.27 6.31
N MET A 45 -2.55 -6.94 5.76
CA MET A 45 -2.64 -8.34 5.39
C MET A 45 -2.53 -9.19 6.64
N TYR A 46 -3.43 -10.16 6.80
CA TYR A 46 -3.28 -11.23 7.79
C TYR A 46 -3.74 -12.54 7.15
N GLY A 47 -2.77 -13.41 6.82
CA GLY A 47 -3.00 -14.57 5.97
C GLY A 47 -4.01 -15.56 6.55
N LEU A 48 -3.96 -15.80 7.86
CA LEU A 48 -4.92 -16.68 8.53
C LEU A 48 -6.35 -16.16 8.42
N ALA A 49 -6.58 -14.85 8.57
CA ALA A 49 -7.93 -14.29 8.44
C ALA A 49 -8.47 -14.37 7.01
N VAL A 50 -7.63 -14.14 6.00
CA VAL A 50 -8.06 -14.26 4.59
C VAL A 50 -8.39 -15.72 4.24
N LYS A 51 -7.61 -16.68 4.73
CA LYS A 51 -7.87 -18.12 4.52
C LYS A 51 -9.13 -18.59 5.25
N ALA A 52 -9.38 -18.11 6.46
CA ALA A 52 -10.54 -18.49 7.26
C ALA A 52 -11.85 -17.84 6.77
N PHE A 53 -11.76 -16.63 6.22
CA PHE A 53 -12.93 -15.81 5.89
C PHE A 53 -12.85 -15.26 4.46
N PRO A 54 -13.60 -15.83 3.50
CA PRO A 54 -13.61 -15.37 2.11
C PRO A 54 -14.03 -13.91 1.93
N ASN A 55 -14.82 -13.35 2.85
CA ASN A 55 -15.19 -11.94 2.83
C ASN A 55 -14.03 -10.99 3.18
N GLN A 56 -12.84 -11.50 3.54
CA GLN A 56 -11.63 -10.71 3.82
C GLN A 56 -10.65 -10.65 2.64
N MET A 57 -11.02 -11.13 1.45
CA MET A 57 -10.14 -11.11 0.26
C MET A 57 -9.69 -9.70 -0.18
N TRP A 58 -10.41 -8.65 0.21
CA TRP A 58 -9.99 -7.26 -0.01
C TRP A 58 -8.64 -6.93 0.64
N ARG A 59 -8.22 -7.70 1.66
CA ARG A 59 -6.90 -7.61 2.28
C ARG A 59 -5.74 -8.03 1.37
N LEU A 60 -6.00 -8.54 0.17
CA LEU A 60 -4.95 -8.71 -0.83
C LEU A 60 -4.56 -7.39 -1.51
N VAL A 61 -5.42 -6.36 -1.44
CA VAL A 61 -5.23 -5.07 -2.13
C VAL A 61 -4.95 -3.95 -1.14
N THR A 62 -5.72 -3.85 -0.06
CA THR A 62 -5.61 -2.73 0.90
C THR A 62 -4.24 -2.56 1.58
N PRO A 63 -3.43 -3.60 1.85
CA PRO A 63 -2.15 -3.43 2.54
C PRO A 63 -1.15 -2.58 1.77
N ILE A 64 -1.31 -2.46 0.45
CA ILE A 64 -0.50 -1.60 -0.43
C ILE A 64 -0.46 -0.15 0.10
N PHE A 65 -1.53 0.31 0.74
CA PHE A 65 -1.66 1.70 1.21
C PHE A 65 -1.43 1.87 2.72
N VAL A 66 -1.46 0.78 3.50
CA VAL A 66 -1.23 0.81 4.96
C VAL A 66 0.27 0.81 5.23
N HIS A 67 0.77 1.59 6.18
CA HIS A 67 2.21 1.68 6.45
C HIS A 67 2.52 1.62 7.95
N ILE A 68 3.65 0.99 8.29
CA ILE A 68 4.09 0.78 9.67
C ILE A 68 5.10 1.87 10.04
N GLY A 69 4.60 2.93 10.66
CA GLY A 69 5.43 4.03 11.16
C GLY A 69 6.02 4.94 10.07
N TRP A 70 6.60 6.04 10.53
CA TRP A 70 7.04 7.14 9.66
C TRP A 70 8.18 6.76 8.72
N GLY A 71 9.17 5.99 9.19
CA GLY A 71 10.34 5.61 8.38
C GLY A 71 9.93 4.78 7.15
N HIS A 72 9.12 3.73 7.34
CA HIS A 72 8.62 2.92 6.24
C HIS A 72 7.75 3.72 5.28
N PHE A 73 6.89 4.61 5.80
CA PHE A 73 6.07 5.49 4.97
C PHE A 73 6.94 6.41 4.10
N PHE A 74 7.92 7.11 4.67
CA PHE A 74 8.76 8.05 3.92
C PHE A 74 9.59 7.36 2.84
N VAL A 75 10.20 6.21 3.14
CA VAL A 75 10.98 5.46 2.15
C VAL A 75 10.09 5.00 0.99
N ASN A 76 8.91 4.45 1.28
CA ASN A 76 8.00 4.00 0.23
C ASN A 76 7.43 5.18 -0.58
N ALA A 77 7.06 6.28 0.07
CA ALA A 77 6.58 7.48 -0.61
C ALA A 77 7.67 8.10 -1.51
N LEU A 78 8.92 8.15 -1.05
CA LEU A 78 10.04 8.65 -1.85
C LEU A 78 10.35 7.74 -3.04
N THR A 79 10.38 6.43 -2.82
CA THR A 79 10.53 5.43 -3.89
C THR A 79 9.40 5.56 -4.90
N LEU A 80 8.15 5.64 -4.46
CA LEU A 80 7.01 5.83 -5.35
C LEU A 80 7.09 7.16 -6.10
N TYR A 81 7.53 8.23 -5.47
CA TYR A 81 7.69 9.53 -6.13
C TYR A 81 8.73 9.46 -7.26
N PHE A 82 9.92 8.93 -7.02
CA PHE A 82 10.96 8.89 -8.07
C PHE A 82 10.76 7.72 -9.04
N VAL A 83 10.69 6.50 -8.53
CA VAL A 83 10.61 5.28 -9.34
C VAL A 83 9.24 5.15 -9.99
N GLY A 84 8.16 5.52 -9.29
CA GLY A 84 6.82 5.50 -9.87
C GLY A 84 6.67 6.49 -11.01
N GLN A 85 7.25 7.70 -10.91
CA GLN A 85 7.25 8.65 -12.02
C GLN A 85 7.99 8.10 -13.25
N MET A 86 9.18 7.54 -13.04
CA MET A 86 9.95 6.91 -14.12
C MET A 86 9.17 5.74 -14.75
N ALA A 87 8.55 4.90 -13.93
CA ALA A 87 7.73 3.79 -14.43
C ALA A 87 6.51 4.30 -15.21
N GLU A 88 5.82 5.33 -14.73
CA GLU A 88 4.69 5.93 -15.44
C GLU A 88 5.10 6.61 -16.76
N GLU A 89 6.33 7.17 -16.84
CA GLU A 89 6.92 7.66 -18.10
C GLU A 89 7.17 6.55 -19.10
N ILE A 90 7.79 5.46 -18.66
CA ILE A 90 8.21 4.35 -19.54
C ILE A 90 7.01 3.55 -20.01
N TRP A 91 6.08 3.22 -19.11
CA TRP A 91 4.99 2.29 -19.37
C TRP A 91 3.67 2.98 -19.72
N GLY A 92 3.53 4.26 -19.39
CA GLY A 92 2.26 4.99 -19.47
C GLY A 92 1.33 4.67 -18.29
N SER A 93 0.44 5.62 -17.99
CA SER A 93 -0.42 5.63 -16.79
C SER A 93 -1.22 4.33 -16.58
N HIS A 94 -1.92 3.83 -17.60
CA HIS A 94 -2.76 2.64 -17.46
C HIS A 94 -1.96 1.37 -17.15
N ARG A 95 -0.80 1.19 -17.80
CA ARG A 95 0.05 0.02 -17.57
C ARG A 95 0.73 0.11 -16.22
N PHE A 96 1.19 1.30 -15.83
CA PHE A 96 1.76 1.53 -14.51
C PHE A 96 0.75 1.24 -13.39
N LEU A 97 -0.51 1.68 -13.55
CA LEU A 97 -1.59 1.37 -12.61
C LEU A 97 -1.73 -0.15 -12.40
N LEU A 98 -1.84 -0.89 -13.49
CA LEU A 98 -1.98 -2.35 -13.45
C LEU A 98 -0.75 -3.01 -12.84
N LEU A 99 0.45 -2.59 -13.23
CA LEU A 99 1.70 -3.13 -12.69
C LEU A 99 1.79 -2.92 -11.18
N TYR A 100 1.51 -1.72 -10.69
CA TYR A 100 1.59 -1.38 -9.28
C TYR A 100 0.59 -2.17 -8.43
N VAL A 101 -0.68 -2.23 -8.86
CA VAL A 101 -1.71 -2.97 -8.12
C VAL A 101 -1.42 -4.48 -8.18
N PHE A 102 -1.08 -5.01 -9.35
CA PHE A 102 -0.84 -6.43 -9.52
C PHE A 102 0.41 -6.89 -8.74
N SER A 103 1.49 -6.10 -8.74
CA SER A 103 2.68 -6.43 -7.94
C SER A 103 2.35 -6.48 -6.45
N GLY A 104 1.60 -5.50 -5.93
CA GLY A 104 1.20 -5.49 -4.53
C GLY A 104 0.24 -6.63 -4.17
N VAL A 105 -0.69 -6.98 -5.06
CA VAL A 105 -1.59 -8.12 -4.83
C VAL A 105 -0.82 -9.44 -4.80
N MET A 106 0.14 -9.62 -5.72
CA MET A 106 0.96 -10.82 -5.75
C MET A 106 1.87 -10.93 -4.52
N GLY A 107 2.47 -9.83 -4.06
CA GLY A 107 3.26 -9.79 -2.83
C GLY A 107 2.44 -10.14 -1.58
N ASN A 108 1.23 -9.59 -1.47
CA ASN A 108 0.29 -9.94 -0.41
C ASN A 108 -0.20 -11.40 -0.50
N ALA A 109 -0.39 -11.93 -1.71
CA ALA A 109 -0.69 -13.34 -1.90
C ALA A 109 0.47 -14.22 -1.44
N PHE A 110 1.72 -13.89 -1.76
CA PHE A 110 2.88 -14.63 -1.25
C PHE A 110 2.97 -14.56 0.28
N THR A 111 2.73 -13.39 0.87
CA THR A 111 2.65 -13.24 2.33
C THR A 111 1.57 -14.14 2.93
N MET A 112 0.39 -14.22 2.30
CA MET A 112 -0.70 -15.11 2.72
C MET A 112 -0.27 -16.60 2.74
N TRP A 113 0.56 -17.02 1.79
CA TRP A 113 0.97 -18.42 1.64
C TRP A 113 2.19 -18.77 2.50
N LEU A 114 3.21 -17.91 2.50
CA LEU A 114 4.52 -18.16 3.12
C LEU A 114 4.58 -17.76 4.59
N THR A 115 3.91 -16.68 4.98
CA THR A 115 3.94 -16.13 6.34
C THR A 115 2.53 -15.79 6.85
N PRO A 116 1.59 -16.75 6.87
CA PRO A 116 0.17 -16.48 7.15
C PRO A 116 -0.10 -15.90 8.54
N GLU A 117 0.80 -16.14 9.50
CA GLU A 117 0.66 -15.70 10.89
C GLU A 117 1.11 -14.25 11.11
N THR A 118 1.78 -13.64 10.12
CA THR A 118 2.28 -12.27 10.21
C THR A 118 1.21 -11.27 9.78
N VAL A 119 1.13 -10.14 10.49
CA VAL A 119 0.40 -8.95 10.03
C VAL A 119 1.35 -8.09 9.20
N ALA A 120 1.06 -7.91 7.92
CA ALA A 120 1.90 -7.16 6.99
C ALA A 120 1.20 -5.92 6.43
N ALA A 121 1.99 -4.92 6.06
CA ALA A 121 1.54 -3.69 5.46
C ALA A 121 2.68 -3.02 4.69
N GLY A 122 2.32 -2.22 3.68
CA GLY A 122 3.22 -1.40 2.89
C GLY A 122 3.07 -1.65 1.40
N ALA A 123 3.45 -0.67 0.60
CA ALA A 123 3.54 -0.82 -0.86
C ALA A 123 4.65 -1.81 -1.30
N SER A 124 5.49 -2.25 -0.37
CA SER A 124 6.63 -3.14 -0.57
C SER A 124 6.39 -4.59 -0.14
N THR A 125 5.16 -4.96 0.23
CA THR A 125 4.77 -6.36 0.52
C THR A 125 4.64 -7.16 -0.76
#